data_AF-A0A9P0Q550-F1
#
_entry.id   AF-A0A9P0Q550-F1
#
_cell.length_a   1.000
_cell.length_b   1.000
_cell.length_c   1.000
_cell.angle_alpha   90.00
_cell.angle_beta   90.00
_cell.angle_gamma   90.00
#
_symmetry.space_group_name_H-M   'P 1'
#
loop_
_entity.id
_entity.type
_entity.pdbx_description
1 polymer ?
#
loop_
_entity_poly.entity_id
_entity_poly.type
_entity_poly.pdbx_seq_one_letter_code
_entity_poly.pdbx_strand_id
1 'polypeptide(L)'
;MVLVHEIGHALGIAHSASPNAIMFAFYQHEIRGLDVDDINAVQYLYGRKNKYDSIPKSTTASAIPKTTTTIRSTTFILVKK
;
A
#
# COMPACT_ATOMS: atom_id res chain seq x y z
N MET A 1 0.81 10.06 16.44
CA MET A 1 1.99 9.25 16.04
C MET A 1 2.54 9.74 14.71
N VAL A 2 3.14 10.94 14.65
CA VAL A 2 3.53 11.55 13.36
C VAL A 2 4.71 10.81 12.72
N LEU A 3 5.77 10.50 13.47
CA LEU A 3 6.94 9.82 12.91
C LEU A 3 6.60 8.47 12.24
N VAL A 4 5.76 7.66 12.87
CA VAL A 4 5.38 6.34 12.32
C VAL A 4 4.50 6.50 11.08
N HIS A 5 3.65 7.53 11.04
CA HIS A 5 2.88 7.90 9.85
C HIS A 5 3.79 8.28 8.67
N GLU A 6 4.82 9.10 8.92
CA GLU A 6 5.78 9.48 7.88
C GLU A 6 6.64 8.30 7.40
N ILE A 7 7.01 7.39 8.30
CA ILE A 7 7.67 6.13 7.93
C ILE A 7 6.75 5.30 7.03
N GLY A 8 5.45 5.27 7.31
CA GLY A 8 4.47 4.60 6.46
C GLY A 8 4.45 5.16 5.03
N HIS A 9 4.47 6.49 4.88
CA HIS A 9 4.61 7.13 3.55
C HIS A 9 5.93 6.79 2.88
N ALA A 10 7.04 6.76 3.63
CA ALA A 10 8.34 6.35 3.11
C ALA A 10 8.37 4.89 2.63
N LEU A 11 7.53 4.03 3.23
CA LEU A 11 7.28 2.65 2.81
C LEU A 11 6.22 2.53 1.68
N GLY A 12 5.66 3.65 1.22
CA GLY A 12 4.67 3.67 0.15
C GLY A 12 3.24 3.30 0.59
N ILE A 13 2.94 3.36 1.89
CA ILE A 13 1.60 3.14 2.42
C ILE A 13 0.78 4.43 2.25
N ALA A 14 -0.44 4.32 1.72
CA ALA A 14 -1.37 5.44 1.59
C ALA A 14 -2.18 5.66 2.88
N HIS A 15 -2.89 6.79 2.95
CA HIS A 15 -3.78 7.06 4.08
C HIS A 15 -4.88 6.00 4.22
N SER A 16 -5.19 5.61 5.46
CA SER A 16 -6.35 4.78 5.78
C SER A 16 -7.56 5.66 6.11
N ALA A 17 -8.76 5.14 5.86
CA ALA A 17 -10.02 5.73 6.29
C ALA A 17 -10.36 5.37 7.76
N SER A 18 -9.68 4.38 8.35
CA SER A 18 -9.86 3.98 9.74
C SER A 18 -9.28 5.04 10.67
N PRO A 19 -10.07 5.64 11.57
CA PRO A 19 -9.57 6.62 12.54
C PRO A 19 -8.60 6.05 13.57
N ASN A 20 -8.49 4.72 13.64
CA ASN A 20 -7.58 4.04 14.55
C ASN A 20 -6.24 3.66 13.89
N ALA A 21 -6.15 3.77 12.56
CA ALA A 21 -4.94 3.48 11.82
C ALA A 21 -3.88 4.55 12.04
N ILE A 22 -2.61 4.12 12.09
CA ILE A 22 -1.47 5.04 12.12
C ILE A 22 -1.45 5.89 10.85
N MET A 23 -1.88 5.30 9.73
CA MET A 23 -1.99 6.00 8.45
C MET A 23 -3.27 6.84 8.30
N PHE A 24 -4.05 7.08 9.36
CA PHE A 24 -5.17 8.02 9.29
C PHE A 24 -4.67 9.45 9.01
N ALA A 25 -5.35 10.18 8.11
CA ALA A 25 -4.89 11.48 7.63
C ALA A 25 -4.95 12.60 8.69
N PHE A 26 -5.78 12.44 9.72
CA PHE A 26 -5.94 13.43 10.78
C PHE A 26 -5.27 13.01 12.07
N TYR A 27 -4.87 14.00 12.87
CA TYR A 27 -4.24 13.74 14.16
C TYR A 27 -5.19 13.04 15.13
N GLN A 28 -4.74 11.91 15.66
CA GLN A 28 -5.45 11.16 16.69
C GLN A 28 -4.62 11.14 17.97
N HIS A 29 -5.27 11.43 19.09
CA HIS A 29 -4.62 11.59 20.40
C HIS A 29 -4.20 10.24 21.02
N GLU A 30 -4.92 9.16 20.70
CA GLU A 30 -4.68 7.85 21.27
C GLU A 30 -4.64 6.79 20.16
N ILE A 31 -3.43 6.32 19.82
CA ILE A 31 -3.24 5.18 18.91
C ILE A 31 -2.50 4.09 19.68
N ARG A 32 -3.10 2.91 19.77
CA ARG A 32 -2.57 1.76 20.51
C ARG A 32 -2.06 0.70 19.53
N GLY A 33 -0.90 0.95 18.94
CA GLY A 33 -0.24 0.02 18.01
C GLY A 33 -0.69 0.16 16.55
N LEU A 34 -0.34 -0.83 15.74
CA LEU A 34 -0.70 -0.91 14.32
C LEU A 34 -2.14 -1.41 14.16
N ASP A 35 -2.92 -0.73 13.33
CA ASP A 35 -4.26 -1.19 12.92
C ASP A 35 -4.14 -2.33 11.90
N VAL A 36 -5.23 -3.07 11.70
CA VAL A 36 -5.31 -4.14 10.71
C VAL A 36 -5.04 -3.59 9.30
N ASP A 37 -5.49 -2.37 9.01
CA ASP A 37 -5.23 -1.71 7.73
C ASP A 37 -3.74 -1.45 7.51
N ASP A 38 -3.03 -0.97 8.54
CA ASP A 38 -1.58 -0.71 8.46
C ASP A 38 -0.81 -2.01 8.20
N ILE A 39 -1.19 -3.10 8.89
CA ILE A 39 -0.58 -4.43 8.72
C ILE A 39 -0.83 -4.97 7.32
N ASN A 40 -2.07 -4.87 6.83
CA ASN A 40 -2.45 -5.36 5.51
C ASN A 40 -1.73 -4.59 4.40
N ALA A 41 -1.59 -3.28 4.54
CA ALA A 41 -0.90 -2.46 3.55
C ALA A 41 0.59 -2.82 3.44
N VAL A 42 1.30 -2.94 4.57
CA VAL A 42 2.71 -3.37 4.57
C VAL A 42 2.85 -4.77 4.00
N GLN A 43 1.99 -5.71 4.38
CA GLN A 43 2.05 -7.08 3.90
C GLN A 43 1.69 -7.21 2.42
N TYR A 44 0.82 -6.34 1.91
CA TYR A 44 0.50 -6.27 0.48
C TYR A 44 1.72 -5.80 -0.33
N LEU A 45 2.46 -4.81 0.18
CA LEU A 45 3.64 -4.25 -0.50
C LEU A 45 4.90 -5.14 -0.37
N TYR A 46 5.14 -5.72 0.80
CA TYR A 46 6.41 -6.39 1.14
C TYR A 46 6.29 -7.88 1.45
N GLY A 47 5.07 -8.43 1.42
CA GLY A 47 4.79 -9.81 1.77
C GLY A 47 4.61 -10.05 3.27
N ARG A 48 4.05 -11.22 3.59
CA ARG A 48 3.88 -11.68 4.97
C ARG A 48 5.17 -12.30 5.47
N LYS A 49 5.57 -11.95 6.70
CA LYS A 49 6.65 -12.65 7.40
C LYS A 49 6.22 -14.09 7.68
N ASN A 50 6.85 -15.07 7.03
CA ASN A 50 6.65 -16.47 7.37
C ASN A 50 7.40 -16.79 8.68
N LYS A 51 6.75 -17.49 9.62
CA LYS A 51 7.39 -17.89 10.89
C LYS A 51 8.59 -18.84 10.70
N TYR A 52 8.73 -19.41 9.50
CA TYR A 52 9.76 -20.38 9.13
C TYR A 52 10.82 -19.83 8.17
N ASP A 53 10.75 -18.57 7.75
CA ASP A 53 11.71 -17.92 6.82
C ASP A 53 13.00 -17.44 7.52
N SER A 54 13.38 -18.00 8.67
CA SER A 54 14.68 -17.70 9.31
C SER A 54 15.89 -18.21 8.52
N ILE A 55 15.67 -18.84 7.36
CA ILE A 55 16.72 -19.12 6.38
C ILE A 55 16.74 -17.91 5.44
N PRO A 56 17.86 -17.18 5.29
CA PRO A 56 17.93 -16.04 4.39
C PRO A 56 17.78 -16.52 2.96
N LYS A 57 16.54 -16.60 2.47
CA LYS A 57 16.25 -16.83 1.07
C LYS A 57 16.46 -15.50 0.35
N SER A 58 17.72 -15.25 -0.04
CA SER A 58 18.05 -14.27 -1.07
C SER A 58 17.18 -14.58 -2.29
N THR A 59 16.08 -13.84 -2.43
CA THR A 59 15.25 -13.89 -3.62
C THR A 59 15.50 -12.59 -4.35
N THR A 60 16.47 -12.71 -5.27
CA THR A 60 16.75 -11.90 -6.44
C THR A 60 15.66 -10.89 -6.78
N ALA A 61 16.07 -9.63 -6.89
CA ALA A 61 15.32 -8.58 -7.57
C ALA A 61 14.89 -9.06 -8.96
N SER A 62 13.60 -9.36 -9.15
CA SER A 62 13.01 -9.58 -10.46
C SER A 62 11.49 -9.37 -10.41
N ALA A 63 11.10 -8.11 -10.49
CA ALA A 63 9.90 -7.69 -11.18
C ALA A 63 10.05 -6.19 -11.46
N ILE A 64 10.59 -5.87 -12.63
CA ILE A 64 10.37 -4.57 -13.27
C ILE A 64 8.85 -4.35 -13.28
N PRO A 65 8.31 -3.23 -12.76
CA PRO A 65 6.91 -2.93 -12.96
C PRO A 65 6.69 -2.72 -14.46
N LYS A 66 6.12 -3.72 -15.14
CA LYS A 66 5.53 -3.50 -16.46
C LYS A 66 4.30 -2.65 -16.24
N THR A 67 4.43 -1.35 -16.45
CA THR A 67 3.31 -0.41 -16.59
C THR A 67 2.47 -0.88 -17.78
N THR A 68 1.41 -1.63 -17.52
CA THR A 68 0.37 -1.89 -18.53
C THR A 68 -0.62 -0.74 -18.42
N THR A 69 -0.38 0.31 -19.20
CA THR A 69 -1.36 1.38 -19.42
C THR A 69 -2.56 0.78 -20.15
N THR A 70 -3.64 0.50 -19.42
CA THR A 70 -4.95 0.25 -20.03
C THR A 70 -5.47 1.56 -20.59
N ILE A 71 -5.09 1.85 -21.84
CA ILE A 71 -5.78 2.84 -22.67
C ILE A 71 -7.18 2.29 -22.95
N ARG A 72 -8.20 2.84 -22.28
CA ARG A 72 -9.59 2.69 -22.74
C ARG A 72 -9.70 3.45 -24.07
N SER A 73 -9.45 2.74 -25.17
CA SER A 73 -9.85 3.16 -26.50
C SER A 73 -11.37 3.35 -26.52
N THR A 74 -11.83 4.60 -26.46
CA THR A 74 -13.23 4.95 -26.73
C THR A 74 -13.26 5.82 -27.98
N THR A 75 -13.35 5.17 -29.14
CA THR A 75 -13.62 5.80 -30.43
C THR A 75 -14.18 4.70 -31.34
N PHE A 76 -15.34 4.78 -31.99
CA PHE A 76 -16.20 5.88 -32.45
C PHE A 76 -17.65 5.36 -32.49
N ILE A 77 -18.66 6.16 -32.10
CA ILE A 77 -19.92 6.20 -32.84
C ILE A 77 -20.23 7.65 -33.18
N LEU A 78 -20.05 7.94 -34.48
CA LEU A 78 -20.70 9.01 -35.21
C LEU A 78 -22.22 8.94 -34.97
N VAL A 79 -22.77 9.84 -34.16
CA VAL A 79 -24.19 10.17 -34.23
C VAL A 79 -24.29 11.51 -34.94
N LYS A 80 -24.55 11.43 -36.25
CA LYS A 80 -25.25 12.49 -36.97
C LYS A 80 -26.59 12.72 -36.26
N LYS A 81 -26.82 13.94 -35.75
CA LYS A 81 -28.04 14.71 -36.02
C LYS A 81 -27.84 16.16 -35.58
#